data_AF-A0A5N6KAH9-F1
#
_entry.id   AF-A0A5N6KAH9-F1
#
_cell.length_a   1.000
_cell.length_b   1.000
_cell.length_c   1.000
_cell.angle_alpha   90.00
_cell.angle_beta   90.00
_cell.angle_gamma   90.00
#
_symmetry.space_group_name_H-M   'P 1'
#
loop_
_entity.id
_entity.type
_entity.pdbx_description
1 polymer ?
#
loop_
_entity_poly.entity_id
_entity_poly.type
_entity_poly.pdbx_seq_one_letter_code
_entity_poly.pdbx_strand_id
1 'polypeptide(L)'
;MFARSPITFFLSFLVLLGCATAAKLFRMDARTPAEVRAAGGLVSWNPAGTGSVLDHGLAKLGKDDPWVSTTNSKALVRSGAKSTGAVYVYTIGSQEPKSPNKLEIVDLDKKFKDAGEENPHPGEKEFSVHKSIP
;
A
#
# COMPACT_ATOMS: atom_id res chain seq x y z
N MET A 1 -22.22 -43.97 -20.15
CA MET A 1 -21.71 -43.24 -18.96
C MET A 1 -20.37 -42.64 -19.33
N PHE A 2 -20.27 -41.31 -19.36
CA PHE A 2 -19.11 -40.59 -19.89
C PHE A 2 -17.87 -40.79 -19.01
N ALA A 3 -16.84 -41.43 -19.56
CA ALA A 3 -15.52 -41.50 -18.96
C ALA A 3 -14.91 -40.10 -18.95
N ARG A 4 -14.79 -39.50 -17.75
CA ARG A 4 -14.13 -38.21 -17.57
C ARG A 4 -12.62 -38.44 -17.51
N SER A 5 -11.91 -37.94 -18.51
CA SER A 5 -10.45 -37.95 -18.62
C SER A 5 -9.80 -37.21 -17.44
N PRO A 6 -8.74 -37.76 -16.80
CA PRO A 6 -8.07 -37.12 -15.66
C PRO A 6 -7.20 -35.91 -16.05
N ILE A 7 -7.04 -35.63 -17.36
CA ILE A 7 -6.08 -34.64 -17.86
C ILE A 7 -6.58 -33.20 -17.66
N THR A 8 -7.90 -32.98 -17.57
CA THR A 8 -8.47 -31.63 -17.43
C THR A 8 -8.36 -31.04 -16.03
N PHE A 9 -7.96 -31.82 -15.02
CA PHE A 9 -7.87 -31.33 -13.63
C PHE A 9 -6.55 -30.61 -13.33
N PHE A 10 -5.49 -30.83 -14.13
CA PHE A 10 -4.18 -30.23 -13.89
C PHE A 10 -4.01 -28.83 -14.51
N LEU A 11 -4.82 -28.47 -15.51
CA LEU A 11 -4.74 -27.15 -16.17
C LEU A 11 -5.53 -26.04 -15.45
N SER A 12 -6.52 -26.39 -14.62
CA SER A 12 -7.27 -25.40 -13.83
C SER A 12 -6.52 -24.93 -12.57
N PHE A 13 -5.48 -25.65 -12.14
CA PHE A 13 -4.67 -25.24 -10.97
C PHE A 13 -3.57 -24.22 -11.33
N LEU A 14 -3.21 -24.10 -12.61
CA LEU A 14 -2.16 -23.18 -13.06
C LEU A 14 -2.68 -21.74 -13.28
N VAL A 15 -4.00 -21.52 -13.26
CA VAL A 15 -4.64 -20.20 -13.39
C VAL A 15 -4.63 -19.40 -12.07
N LEU A 16 -4.26 -20.03 -10.94
CA LEU A 16 -4.11 -19.35 -9.64
C LEU A 16 -2.71 -18.78 -9.39
N LEU A 17 -1.75 -18.96 -10.31
CA LEU A 17 -0.59 -18.08 -10.40
C LEU A 17 -1.01 -16.78 -11.10
N GLY A 18 -2.02 -16.13 -10.54
CA GLY A 18 -2.18 -14.70 -10.76
C GLY A 18 -0.87 -14.08 -10.33
N CYS A 19 -0.06 -13.66 -11.29
CA CYS A 19 0.95 -12.64 -11.07
C CYS A 19 0.21 -11.47 -10.43
N ALA A 20 0.17 -11.45 -9.09
CA ALA A 20 0.01 -10.23 -8.34
C ALA A 20 1.19 -9.38 -8.78
N THR A 21 0.98 -8.61 -9.85
CA THR A 21 1.93 -7.62 -10.32
C THR A 21 2.05 -6.65 -9.17
N ALA A 22 3.04 -6.88 -8.32
CA ALA A 22 3.24 -6.09 -7.14
C ALA A 22 3.44 -4.64 -7.59
N ALA A 23 2.40 -3.83 -7.38
CA ALA A 23 2.36 -2.47 -7.86
C ALA A 23 3.54 -1.72 -7.24
N LYS A 24 4.31 -1.01 -8.07
CA LYS A 24 5.32 -0.08 -7.56
C LYS A 24 4.58 1.05 -6.86
N LEU A 25 4.81 1.20 -5.56
CA LEU A 25 4.23 2.27 -4.77
C LEU A 25 5.25 3.40 -4.59
N PHE A 26 4.74 4.60 -4.37
CA PHE A 26 5.52 5.80 -4.21
C PHE A 26 5.02 6.57 -2.99
N ARG A 27 5.94 7.17 -2.24
CA ARG A 27 5.61 8.05 -1.13
C ARG A 27 6.49 9.28 -1.18
N MET A 28 5.89 10.45 -0.96
CA MET A 28 6.62 11.66 -0.61
C MET A 28 6.79 11.68 0.89
N ASP A 29 8.00 11.95 1.38
CA ASP A 29 8.26 12.13 2.80
C ASP A 29 9.27 13.25 3.01
N ALA A 30 9.12 13.99 4.11
CA ALA A 30 10.06 15.05 4.49
C ALA A 30 11.33 14.47 5.12
N ARG A 31 11.25 13.25 5.68
CA ARG A 31 12.41 12.56 6.24
C ARG A 31 13.43 12.26 5.15
N THR A 32 14.68 12.57 5.44
CA THR A 32 15.84 12.25 4.61
C THR A 32 16.06 10.74 4.52
N PRO A 33 16.78 10.26 3.48
CA PRO A 33 17.11 8.85 3.38
C PRO A 33 17.92 8.32 4.58
N ALA A 34 18.68 9.17 5.27
CA ALA A 34 19.40 8.79 6.48
C ALA A 34 18.45 8.53 7.65
N GLU A 35 17.48 9.43 7.87
CA GLU A 35 16.46 9.28 8.93
C GLU A 35 15.57 8.06 8.69
N VAL A 36 15.13 7.84 7.45
CA VAL A 36 14.33 6.66 7.10
C VAL A 36 15.11 5.37 7.36
N ARG A 37 16.39 5.30 7.00
CA ARG A 37 17.23 4.13 7.31
C ARG A 37 17.45 3.95 8.81
N ALA A 38 17.68 5.04 9.55
CA ALA A 38 17.88 4.99 11.00
C ALA A 38 16.61 4.51 11.75
N ALA A 39 15.43 4.85 11.22
CA ALA A 39 14.14 4.37 11.72
C ALA A 39 13.81 2.92 11.32
N GLY A 40 14.67 2.28 10.50
CA GLY A 40 14.42 0.94 9.96
C GLY A 40 13.33 0.91 8.88
N GLY A 41 13.05 2.05 8.23
CA GLY A 41 12.06 2.15 7.16
C GLY A 41 11.15 3.39 7.25
N LEU A 42 10.13 3.43 6.39
CA LEU A 42 9.03 4.38 6.50
C LEU A 42 8.03 3.84 7.52
N VAL A 43 8.14 4.33 8.74
CA VAL A 43 7.28 3.94 9.86
C VAL A 43 6.09 4.90 9.97
N SER A 44 4.89 4.37 10.27
CA SER A 44 3.69 5.16 10.56
C SER A 44 3.86 5.98 11.84
N TRP A 45 2.90 6.85 12.15
CA TRP A 45 3.01 7.69 13.35
C TRP A 45 2.97 6.85 14.63
N ASN A 46 2.05 5.88 14.69
CA ASN A 46 1.93 4.96 15.81
C ASN A 46 1.74 3.51 15.29
N PRO A 47 2.82 2.75 15.09
CA PRO A 47 2.75 1.36 14.62
C PRO A 47 2.00 0.39 15.56
N ALA A 48 1.78 0.79 16.82
CA ALA A 48 0.98 0.05 17.79
C ALA A 48 -0.48 0.51 17.82
N GLY A 49 -0.83 1.56 17.06
CA GLY A 49 -2.19 2.04 16.90
C GLY A 49 -3.10 0.99 16.30
N THR A 50 -4.39 1.09 16.62
CA THR A 50 -5.42 0.13 16.21
C THR A 50 -6.47 0.75 15.29
N GLY A 51 -6.23 1.98 14.83
CA GLY A 51 -7.16 2.73 13.98
C GLY A 51 -7.40 2.04 12.64
N SER A 52 -8.62 2.13 12.13
CA SER A 52 -8.99 1.51 10.86
C SER A 52 -8.40 2.29 9.67
N VAL A 53 -8.25 1.62 8.53
CA VAL A 53 -7.83 2.26 7.28
C VAL A 53 -8.85 3.30 6.77
N LEU A 54 -10.13 3.16 7.12
CA LEU A 54 -11.16 4.15 6.80
C LEU A 54 -10.99 5.41 7.66
N ASP A 55 -10.73 5.25 8.96
CA ASP A 55 -10.44 6.39 9.84
C ASP A 55 -9.16 7.11 9.45
N HIS A 56 -8.16 6.37 8.94
CA HIS A 56 -6.97 6.92 8.31
C HIS A 56 -7.32 7.78 7.09
N GLY A 57 -8.09 7.23 6.14
CA GLY A 57 -8.53 7.96 4.94
C GLY A 57 -9.41 9.18 5.23
N LEU A 58 -10.09 9.19 6.39
CA LEU A 58 -10.86 10.34 6.89
C LEU A 58 -10.04 11.27 7.79
N ALA A 59 -8.73 11.04 7.95
CA ALA A 59 -7.80 11.79 8.79
C ALA A 59 -8.23 11.93 10.27
N LYS A 60 -8.96 10.94 10.81
CA LYS A 60 -9.49 10.95 12.19
C LYS A 60 -8.48 10.52 13.25
N LEU A 61 -7.44 9.78 12.85
CA LEU A 61 -6.54 9.09 13.79
C LEU A 61 -5.45 9.99 14.38
N GLY A 62 -5.05 11.07 13.68
CA GLY A 62 -4.03 11.99 14.15
C GLY A 62 -2.72 11.28 14.51
N LYS A 63 -2.31 11.37 15.79
CA LYS A 63 -1.07 10.75 16.30
C LYS A 63 -1.19 9.25 16.59
N ASP A 64 -2.39 8.68 16.52
CA ASP A 64 -2.59 7.25 16.75
C ASP A 64 -2.65 6.46 15.45
N ASP A 65 -2.32 7.10 14.33
CA ASP A 65 -2.41 6.54 13.00
C ASP A 65 -1.36 5.43 12.76
N PRO A 66 -1.79 4.16 12.57
CA PRO A 66 -0.87 3.07 12.29
C PRO A 66 -0.58 2.91 10.80
N TRP A 67 -1.06 3.79 9.91
CA TRP A 67 -0.95 3.62 8.47
C TRP A 67 0.10 4.54 7.84
N VAL A 68 0.70 4.06 6.75
CA VAL A 68 1.62 4.81 5.88
C VAL A 68 0.97 4.97 4.52
N SER A 69 0.57 6.20 4.19
CA SER A 69 -0.01 6.52 2.88
C SER A 69 1.03 6.42 1.76
N THR A 70 0.65 5.77 0.67
CA THR A 70 1.44 5.65 -0.55
C THR A 70 0.52 5.77 -1.76
N THR A 71 1.06 5.92 -2.96
CA THR A 71 0.27 5.92 -4.20
C THR A 71 0.98 5.14 -5.28
N ASN A 72 0.23 4.58 -6.21
CA ASN A 72 0.81 3.94 -7.40
C ASN A 72 1.21 4.96 -8.50
N SER A 73 1.01 6.26 -8.28
CA SER A 73 1.28 7.30 -9.26
C SER A 73 2.48 8.17 -8.88
N LYS A 74 3.62 7.90 -9.51
CA LYS A 74 4.82 8.74 -9.38
C LYS A 74 4.57 10.21 -9.75
N ALA A 75 3.65 10.46 -10.69
CA ALA A 75 3.28 11.81 -11.11
C ALA A 75 2.54 12.56 -10.00
N LEU A 76 1.62 11.90 -9.29
CA LEU A 76 0.89 12.51 -8.16
C LEU A 76 1.85 12.90 -7.05
N VAL A 77 2.76 12.00 -6.66
CA VAL A 77 3.78 12.28 -5.64
C VAL A 77 4.66 13.47 -6.01
N ARG A 78 5.09 13.55 -7.27
CA ARG A 78 5.89 14.70 -7.75
C ARG A 78 5.09 15.99 -7.79
N SER A 79 3.81 15.95 -8.14
CA SER A 79 2.95 17.13 -8.12
C SER A 79 2.60 17.60 -6.71
N GLY A 80 2.58 16.69 -5.73
CA GLY A 80 2.41 17.01 -4.31
C GLY A 80 3.66 17.57 -3.65
N ALA A 81 4.84 17.33 -4.23
CA ALA A 81 6.14 17.84 -3.80
C ALA A 81 6.35 19.34 -4.07
N LYS A 82 5.39 20.17 -3.66
CA LYS A 82 5.41 21.64 -3.77
C LYS A 82 5.84 22.34 -2.47
N SER A 83 6.40 21.62 -1.51
CA SER A 83 6.79 22.17 -0.21
C SER A 83 7.96 23.15 -0.35
N THR A 84 8.03 24.15 0.54
CA THR A 84 9.15 25.11 0.62
C THR A 84 10.46 24.49 1.10
N GLY A 85 10.43 23.23 1.58
CA GLY A 85 11.60 22.46 2.02
C GLY A 85 11.96 21.30 1.09
N ALA A 86 13.10 20.66 1.38
CA ALA A 86 13.50 19.45 0.69
C ALA A 86 12.56 18.30 1.05
N VAL A 87 11.95 17.69 0.03
CA VAL A 87 11.14 16.48 0.16
C VAL A 87 11.74 15.37 -0.70
N TYR A 88 11.57 14.14 -0.24
CA TYR A 88 12.12 12.96 -0.90
C TYR A 88 10.98 12.09 -1.44
N VAL A 89 11.18 11.56 -2.64
CA VAL A 89 10.25 10.61 -3.26
C VAL A 89 10.83 9.21 -3.15
N TYR A 90 10.27 8.41 -2.25
CA TYR A 90 10.62 7.02 -2.05
C TYR A 90 9.88 6.15 -3.06
N THR A 91 10.62 5.25 -3.72
CA THR A 91 10.04 4.17 -4.52
C THR A 91 10.03 2.92 -3.66
N ILE A 92 8.85 2.41 -3.39
CA ILE A 92 8.64 1.21 -2.59
C ILE A 92 8.62 0.04 -3.55
N GLY A 93 9.56 -0.88 -3.36
CA GLY A 93 9.72 -2.04 -4.21
C GLY A 93 8.43 -2.85 -4.28
N SER A 94 8.16 -3.38 -5.48
CA SER A 94 7.22 -4.47 -5.68
C SER A 94 7.49 -5.55 -4.64
N GLN A 95 6.48 -5.93 -3.85
CA GLN A 95 6.54 -7.08 -2.95
C GLN A 95 7.06 -8.30 -3.71
N GLU A 96 8.34 -8.62 -3.54
CA GLU A 96 8.91 -9.89 -3.94
C GLU A 96 8.06 -10.98 -3.26
N PRO A 97 7.55 -11.99 -3.99
CA PRO A 97 6.76 -13.08 -3.41
C PRO A 97 7.47 -13.83 -2.27
N LYS A 98 8.77 -13.61 -2.10
CA LYS A 98 9.67 -14.24 -1.12
C LYS A 98 10.18 -13.29 -0.04
N SER A 99 9.69 -12.04 0.03
CA SER A 99 10.05 -11.15 1.14
C SER A 99 9.45 -11.70 2.45
N PRO A 100 10.25 -11.91 3.51
CA PRO A 100 9.71 -12.32 4.82
C PRO A 100 8.80 -11.24 5.43
N ASN A 101 8.93 -9.99 4.96
CA ASN A 101 8.13 -8.86 5.38
C ASN A 101 7.03 -8.60 4.35
N LYS A 102 5.95 -9.40 4.41
CA LYS A 102 4.76 -9.17 3.61
C LYS A 102 4.08 -7.89 4.11
N LEU A 103 4.10 -6.84 3.29
CA LEU A 103 3.38 -5.61 3.58
C LEU A 103 1.88 -5.85 3.48
N GLU A 104 1.15 -5.45 4.51
CA GLU A 104 -0.30 -5.35 4.46
C GLU A 104 -0.66 -4.05 3.73
N ILE A 105 -0.82 -4.18 2.40
CA ILE A 105 -1.17 -3.09 1.51
C ILE A 105 -2.68 -3.11 1.30
N VAL A 106 -3.32 -1.98 1.54
CA VAL A 106 -4.77 -1.80 1.38
C VAL A 106 -5.05 -0.72 0.35
N ASP A 107 -5.83 -1.06 -0.68
CA ASP A 107 -6.38 -0.08 -1.62
C ASP A 107 -7.50 0.71 -0.90
N LEU A 108 -7.25 1.99 -0.65
CA LEU A 108 -8.14 2.81 0.16
C LEU A 108 -9.49 3.03 -0.54
N ASP A 109 -9.46 3.30 -1.84
CA ASP A 109 -10.67 3.53 -2.64
C ASP A 109 -11.56 2.30 -2.68
N LYS A 110 -10.94 1.12 -2.81
CA LYS A 110 -11.66 -0.16 -2.70
C LYS A 110 -12.29 -0.33 -1.33
N LYS A 111 -11.61 0.04 -0.23
CA LYS A 111 -12.17 -0.10 1.12
C LYS A 111 -13.36 0.81 1.38
N PHE A 112 -13.32 2.06 0.91
CA PHE A 112 -14.49 2.94 0.99
C PHE A 112 -15.67 2.36 0.20
N LYS A 113 -15.42 1.89 -1.03
CA LYS A 113 -16.45 1.21 -1.85
C LYS A 113 -17.05 -0.02 -1.16
N ASP A 114 -16.21 -0.88 -0.58
CA ASP A 114 -16.63 -2.09 0.14
C ASP A 114 -17.46 -1.73 1.39
N ALA A 115 -17.21 -0.57 2.01
CA ALA A 115 -17.97 -0.05 3.15
C ALA A 115 -19.26 0.69 2.75
N GLY A 116 -19.48 0.94 1.46
CA GLY A 116 -20.60 1.75 0.98
C GLY A 116 -20.44 3.24 1.28
N GLU A 117 -19.21 3.70 1.49
CA GLU A 117 -18.86 5.09 1.78
C GLU A 117 -18.18 5.74 0.57
N GLU A 118 -18.30 7.07 0.45
CA GLU A 118 -17.56 7.83 -0.56
C GLU A 118 -16.15 8.14 -0.04
N ASN A 119 -15.14 7.80 -0.85
CA ASN A 119 -13.76 8.20 -0.57
C ASN A 119 -13.64 9.72 -0.71
N PRO A 120 -13.17 10.46 0.31
CA PRO A 120 -12.99 11.91 0.21
C PRO A 120 -11.87 12.32 -0.77
N HIS A 121 -10.93 11.41 -1.08
CA HIS A 121 -9.70 11.71 -1.82
C HIS A 121 -9.39 10.67 -2.92
N PRO A 122 -10.34 10.33 -3.83
CA PRO A 122 -10.14 9.28 -4.83
C PRO A 122 -9.03 9.62 -5.84
N GLY A 123 -8.77 10.93 -6.03
CA GLY A 123 -7.71 11.43 -6.91
C GLY A 123 -6.30 11.08 -6.47
N GLU A 124 -6.09 10.77 -5.18
CA GLU A 124 -4.77 10.45 -4.62
C GLU A 124 -4.31 9.03 -4.96
N LYS A 125 -5.25 8.15 -5.36
CA LYS A 125 -4.99 6.75 -5.71
C LYS A 125 -4.20 6.04 -4.60
N GLU A 126 -4.68 6.22 -3.38
CA GLU A 126 -3.95 5.81 -2.19
C GLU A 126 -3.95 4.28 -2.01
N PHE A 127 -2.77 3.78 -1.66
CA PHE A 127 -2.55 2.47 -1.07
C PHE A 127 -1.94 2.69 0.32
N SER A 128 -2.64 2.29 1.37
CA SER A 128 -2.18 2.45 2.74
C SER A 128 -1.45 1.18 3.19
N VAL A 129 -0.27 1.35 3.77
CA VAL A 129 0.53 0.24 4.33
C VAL A 129 0.44 0.24 5.83
N HIS A 130 0.10 -0.90 6.43
CA HIS A 130 0.01 -1.00 7.88
C HIS A 130 1.39 -1.03 8.54
N LYS A 131 1.55 -0.25 9.62
CA LYS A 131 2.71 -0.13 10.52
C LYS A 131 3.97 0.47 9.90
N SER A 132 4.59 -0.22 8.95
CA SER A 132 5.91 0.17 8.46
C SER A 132 6.26 -0.45 7.12
N ILE A 133 7.06 0.29 6.34
CA ILE A 133 7.71 -0.19 5.13
C ILE A 133 9.22 -0.27 5.44
N PRO A 134 9.79 -1.48 5.62
CA PRO A 134 11.19 -1.65 5.96
C PRO A 134 12.13 -1.33 4.78
#